data_AF-A0A916G0N4-F1
#
_entry.id   AF-A0A916G0N4-F1
#
_cell.length_a   1.000
_cell.length_b   1.000
_cell.length_c   1.000
_cell.angle_alpha   90.00
_cell.angle_beta   90.00
_cell.angle_gamma   90.00
#
_symmetry.space_group_name_H-M   'P 1'
#
loop_
_entity.id
_entity.type
_entity.pdbx_description
1 polymer ?
#
loop_
_entity_poly.entity_id
_entity_poly.type
_entity_poly.pdbx_seq_one_letter_code
_entity_poly.pdbx_strand_id
1 'polypeptide(L)'
;MDEQKPLNPWEPYRLLSYFMFITIFGSGILLGINWKRLGKPEWMWKTILLSIFLPAAMIAGPMVFVLNAIETGLPEWLALLGILLPISINFAYLWSLTWLQNGAFQKFKAEGAAVLPGYVYDFQKAIVYGVLGAIGITVAVTVFISFLNG
;
A
#
# COMPACT_ATOMS: atom_id res chain seq x y z
N MET A 1 -11.37 15.97 31.98
CA MET A 1 -11.03 15.70 30.56
C MET A 1 -9.59 15.21 30.59
N ASP A 2 -9.37 13.90 30.46
CA ASP A 2 -8.02 13.37 30.47
C ASP A 2 -7.25 13.93 29.28
N GLU A 3 -6.17 14.64 29.58
CA GLU A 3 -5.20 15.14 28.61
C GLU A 3 -4.57 13.90 27.94
N GLN A 4 -5.14 13.50 26.80
CA GLN A 4 -4.67 12.35 26.05
C GLN A 4 -3.24 12.66 25.60
N LYS A 5 -2.24 12.08 26.29
CA LYS A 5 -0.84 12.19 25.90
C LYS A 5 -0.75 11.84 24.40
N PRO A 6 -0.16 12.71 23.56
CA PRO A 6 -0.09 12.45 22.13
C PRO A 6 0.66 11.14 21.90
N LEU A 7 -0.02 10.16 21.32
CA LEU A 7 0.58 8.88 20.98
C LEU A 7 1.63 9.11 19.91
N ASN A 8 2.88 8.72 20.19
CA ASN A 8 3.97 8.85 19.24
C ASN A 8 3.65 8.04 17.96
N PRO A 9 3.55 8.68 16.77
CA PRO A 9 3.32 7.99 15.53
C PRO A 9 4.45 7.01 15.21
N TRP A 10 4.09 5.90 14.58
CA TRP A 10 5.08 4.95 14.10
C TRP A 10 5.68 5.43 12.79
N GLU A 11 6.95 5.07 12.58
CA GLU A 11 7.65 5.35 11.33
C GLU A 11 7.00 4.58 10.16
N PRO A 12 6.40 5.26 9.16
CA PRO A 12 5.58 4.59 8.15
C PRO A 12 6.36 3.59 7.29
N TYR A 13 7.60 3.91 6.91
CA TYR A 13 8.44 2.99 6.12
C TYR A 13 8.81 1.71 6.88
N ARG A 14 8.87 1.77 8.21
CA ARG A 14 9.03 0.58 9.05
C ARG A 14 7.76 -0.27 9.08
N LEU A 15 6.58 0.36 9.04
CA LEU A 15 5.32 -0.38 8.92
C LEU A 15 5.16 -1.01 7.54
N LEU A 16 5.62 -0.30 6.51
CA LEU A 16 5.70 -0.84 5.16
C LEU A 16 6.60 -2.07 5.14
N SER A 17 7.84 -2.02 5.66
CA SER A 17 8.77 -3.16 5.59
C SER A 17 8.23 -4.45 6.23
N TYR A 18 7.27 -4.36 7.15
CA TYR A 18 6.55 -5.53 7.67
C TYR A 18 5.75 -6.28 6.62
N PHE A 19 5.49 -5.73 5.43
CA PHE A 19 4.72 -6.40 4.37
C PHE A 19 5.41 -7.72 3.95
N MET A 20 6.75 -7.76 4.11
CA MET A 20 7.59 -8.94 3.89
C MET A 20 7.30 -10.09 4.86
N PHE A 21 6.71 -9.81 6.04
CA PHE A 21 6.48 -10.78 7.12
C PHE A 21 5.01 -11.03 7.42
N ILE A 22 4.16 -9.99 7.37
CA ILE A 22 2.74 -10.07 7.78
C ILE A 22 1.78 -9.81 6.61
N THR A 23 2.27 -9.88 5.37
CA THR A 23 1.53 -9.65 4.12
C THR A 23 1.01 -8.23 3.95
N ILE A 24 0.39 -7.95 2.79
CA ILE A 24 -0.28 -6.68 2.50
C ILE A 24 -1.37 -6.35 3.52
N PHE A 25 -2.08 -7.38 4.02
CA PHE A 25 -3.13 -7.21 5.03
C PHE A 25 -2.56 -6.60 6.32
N GLY A 26 -1.49 -7.21 6.86
CA GLY A 26 -0.90 -6.78 8.11
C GLY A 26 -0.32 -5.37 8.03
N SER A 27 0.47 -5.08 7.00
CA SER A 27 1.02 -3.72 6.81
C SER A 27 -0.07 -2.68 6.60
N GLY A 28 -1.10 -3.01 5.84
CA GLY A 28 -2.25 -2.13 5.65
C GLY A 28 -3.01 -1.84 6.93
N ILE A 29 -3.23 -2.84 7.79
CA ILE A 29 -3.86 -2.67 9.11
C ILE A 29 -2.98 -1.81 10.02
N LEU A 30 -1.67 -2.05 10.07
CA LEU A 30 -0.74 -1.25 10.89
C LEU A 30 -0.70 0.21 10.44
N LEU A 31 -0.63 0.46 9.13
CA LEU A 31 -0.75 1.81 8.56
C LEU A 31 -2.12 2.42 8.91
N GLY A 32 -3.20 1.63 8.83
CA GLY A 32 -4.53 2.03 9.27
C GLY A 32 -4.54 2.54 10.71
N ILE A 33 -4.01 1.75 11.65
CA ILE A 33 -3.91 2.11 13.07
C ILE A 33 -3.04 3.36 13.27
N ASN A 34 -1.98 3.52 12.47
CA ASN A 34 -1.09 4.67 12.55
C ASN A 34 -1.81 6.01 12.29
N TRP A 35 -2.93 6.01 11.54
CA TRP A 35 -3.74 7.21 11.35
C TRP A 35 -4.25 7.83 12.64
N LYS A 36 -4.61 7.01 13.64
CA LYS A 36 -5.03 7.49 14.95
C LYS A 36 -3.91 8.24 15.66
N ARG A 37 -2.66 7.78 15.49
CA ARG A 37 -1.47 8.43 16.05
C ARG A 37 -1.10 9.71 15.30
N LEU A 38 -1.39 9.76 14.00
CA LEU A 38 -1.22 10.94 13.14
C LEU A 38 -2.36 11.96 13.23
N GLY A 39 -3.30 11.80 14.17
CA GLY A 39 -4.40 12.75 14.38
C GLY A 39 -5.53 12.68 13.36
N LYS A 40 -5.67 11.57 12.62
CA LYS A 40 -6.76 11.30 11.65
C LYS A 40 -7.52 10.00 11.99
N PRO A 41 -8.11 9.86 13.18
CA PRO A 41 -8.82 8.64 13.59
C PRO A 41 -9.94 8.22 12.62
N GLU A 42 -10.54 9.17 11.91
CA GLU A 42 -11.60 8.95 10.92
C GLU A 42 -11.11 8.24 9.64
N TRP A 43 -9.79 8.21 9.39
CA TRP A 43 -9.19 7.51 8.24
C TRP A 43 -8.78 6.09 8.59
N MET A 44 -8.58 5.79 9.87
CA MET A 44 -8.15 4.48 10.37
C MET A 44 -9.03 3.35 9.81
N TRP A 45 -10.34 3.42 10.03
CA TRP A 45 -11.26 2.36 9.60
C TRP A 45 -11.36 2.25 8.08
N LYS A 46 -11.33 3.37 7.36
CA LYS A 46 -11.36 3.36 5.89
C LYS A 46 -10.14 2.63 5.32
N THR A 47 -8.96 2.92 5.86
CA THR A 47 -7.71 2.25 5.47
C THR A 47 -7.72 0.77 5.86
N ILE A 48 -8.17 0.42 7.08
CA ILE A 48 -8.26 -0.99 7.50
C ILE A 48 -9.19 -1.78 6.57
N LEU A 49 -10.38 -1.25 6.28
CA LEU A 49 -11.34 -1.90 5.39
C LEU A 49 -10.76 -2.05 3.97
N LEU A 50 -10.15 -1.00 3.42
CA LEU A 50 -9.49 -1.07 2.12
C LEU A 50 -8.37 -2.11 2.12
N SER A 51 -7.56 -2.18 3.18
CA SER A 51 -6.47 -3.15 3.31
C SER A 51 -6.93 -4.60 3.47
N ILE A 52 -8.22 -4.85 3.75
CA ILE A 52 -8.81 -6.19 3.77
C ILE A 52 -9.50 -6.49 2.44
N PHE A 53 -10.36 -5.59 1.96
CA PHE A 53 -11.17 -5.85 0.78
C PHE A 53 -10.42 -5.69 -0.53
N LEU A 54 -9.48 -4.73 -0.62
CA LEU A 54 -8.74 -4.50 -1.85
C LEU A 54 -7.87 -5.72 -2.21
N PRO A 55 -7.04 -6.30 -1.31
CA PRO A 55 -6.26 -7.48 -1.67
C PRO A 55 -7.15 -8.68 -1.98
N ALA A 56 -8.26 -8.87 -1.24
CA ALA A 56 -9.19 -9.97 -1.51
C ALA A 56 -9.83 -9.87 -2.91
N ALA A 57 -10.30 -8.67 -3.29
CA ALA A 57 -10.83 -8.43 -4.64
C ALA A 57 -9.75 -8.62 -5.72
N MET A 58 -8.53 -8.18 -5.42
CA MET A 58 -7.35 -8.32 -6.29
C MET A 58 -6.76 -9.74 -6.31
N ILE A 59 -7.30 -10.70 -5.55
CA ILE A 59 -6.99 -12.12 -5.70
C ILE A 59 -8.11 -12.81 -6.47
N ALA A 60 -9.36 -12.57 -6.09
CA ALA A 60 -10.52 -13.24 -6.65
C ALA A 60 -10.70 -12.99 -8.16
N GLY A 61 -10.67 -11.72 -8.60
CA GLY A 61 -10.86 -11.38 -10.01
C GLY A 61 -9.78 -11.97 -10.93
N PRO A 62 -8.49 -11.76 -10.60
CA PRO A 62 -7.37 -12.34 -11.32
C PRO A 62 -7.38 -13.86 -11.39
N MET A 63 -7.77 -14.53 -10.30
CA MET A 63 -7.86 -15.99 -10.30
C MET A 63 -8.89 -16.48 -11.32
N VAL A 64 -10.05 -15.83 -11.40
CA VAL A 64 -11.06 -16.13 -12.44
C VAL A 64 -10.51 -15.86 -13.84
N PHE A 65 -9.80 -14.75 -14.03
CA PHE A 65 -9.18 -14.42 -15.32
C PHE A 65 -8.13 -15.46 -15.75
N VAL A 66 -7.23 -15.85 -14.85
CA VAL A 66 -6.17 -16.84 -15.12
C VAL A 66 -6.78 -18.21 -15.43
N LEU A 67 -7.79 -18.65 -14.67
CA LEU A 67 -8.49 -19.91 -14.93
C LEU A 67 -9.13 -19.92 -16.33
N ASN A 68 -9.84 -18.83 -16.70
CA ASN A 68 -10.41 -18.69 -18.04
C ASN A 68 -9.33 -18.62 -19.13
N ALA A 69 -8.19 -17.98 -18.86
CA ALA A 69 -7.07 -17.88 -19.80
C ALA A 69 -6.47 -19.26 -20.11
N ILE A 70 -6.36 -20.13 -19.10
CA ILE A 70 -5.89 -21.51 -19.25
C ILE A 70 -6.88 -22.31 -20.10
N GLU A 71 -8.17 -22.21 -19.82
CA GLU A 71 -9.21 -22.95 -20.56
C GLU A 71 -9.33 -22.50 -22.03
N THR A 72 -9.12 -21.22 -22.31
CA THR A 72 -9.27 -20.64 -23.66
C THR A 72 -7.98 -20.64 -24.48
N GLY A 73 -6.85 -21.09 -23.91
CA GLY A 73 -5.56 -21.12 -24.59
C GLY A 73 -4.99 -19.72 -24.89
N LEU A 74 -5.24 -18.74 -24.02
CA LEU A 74 -4.70 -17.40 -24.18
C LEU A 74 -3.16 -17.41 -24.11
N PRO A 75 -2.49 -16.47 -24.80
CA PRO A 75 -1.05 -16.26 -24.67
C PRO A 75 -0.56 -16.15 -23.22
N GLU A 76 0.56 -16.80 -22.90
CA GLU A 76 1.14 -16.83 -21.54
C GLU A 76 1.39 -15.43 -20.96
N TRP A 77 1.76 -14.46 -21.79
CA TRP A 77 1.97 -13.08 -21.35
C TRP A 77 0.71 -12.42 -20.81
N LEU A 78 -0.49 -12.79 -21.29
CA LEU A 78 -1.75 -12.30 -20.74
C LEU A 78 -2.03 -12.91 -19.37
N ALA A 79 -1.78 -14.20 -19.18
CA ALA A 79 -1.90 -14.85 -17.88
C ALA A 79 -0.94 -14.21 -16.85
N LEU A 80 0.28 -13.89 -17.26
CA LEU A 80 1.26 -13.15 -16.44
C LEU A 80 0.75 -11.75 -16.06
N LEU A 81 0.16 -11.00 -16.99
CA LEU A 81 -0.45 -9.70 -16.66
C LEU A 81 -1.60 -9.84 -15.65
N GLY A 82 -2.39 -10.91 -15.77
CA GLY A 82 -3.42 -11.26 -14.80
C GLY A 82 -2.89 -11.37 -13.37
N ILE A 83 -1.65 -11.83 -13.18
CA ILE A 83 -1.02 -11.99 -11.86
C ILE A 83 -0.26 -10.72 -11.42
N LEU A 84 0.49 -10.10 -12.34
CA LEU A 84 1.37 -8.97 -12.01
C LEU A 84 0.59 -7.70 -11.69
N LEU A 85 -0.45 -7.38 -12.47
CA LEU A 85 -1.20 -6.14 -12.32
C LEU A 85 -1.85 -6.00 -10.92
N PRO A 86 -2.49 -7.03 -10.35
CA PRO A 86 -3.01 -6.98 -8.99
C PRO A 86 -1.93 -6.84 -7.90
N ILE A 87 -0.79 -7.53 -8.06
CA ILE A 87 0.35 -7.38 -7.14
C ILE A 87 0.85 -5.94 -7.15
N SER A 88 1.02 -5.37 -8.34
CA SER A 88 1.47 -4.00 -8.54
C SER A 88 0.50 -2.98 -7.96
N ILE A 89 -0.82 -3.19 -8.11
CA ILE A 89 -1.84 -2.31 -7.51
C ILE A 89 -1.79 -2.36 -5.99
N ASN A 90 -1.67 -3.54 -5.38
CA ASN A 90 -1.56 -3.66 -3.92
C ASN A 90 -0.31 -2.97 -3.39
N PHE A 91 0.81 -3.11 -4.09
CA PHE A 91 2.03 -2.41 -3.74
C PHE A 91 1.88 -0.89 -3.90
N ALA A 92 1.30 -0.42 -5.02
CA ALA A 92 1.01 0.99 -5.26
C ALA A 92 0.23 1.60 -4.09
N TYR A 93 -0.83 0.90 -3.66
CA TYR A 93 -1.69 1.31 -2.56
C TYR A 93 -0.91 1.46 -1.25
N LEU A 94 -0.14 0.44 -0.85
CA LEU A 94 0.66 0.50 0.39
C LEU A 94 1.75 1.58 0.32
N TRP A 95 2.38 1.73 -0.84
CA TRP A 95 3.43 2.73 -1.04
C TRP A 95 2.87 4.16 -0.97
N SER A 96 1.75 4.43 -1.66
CA SER A 96 1.03 5.71 -1.57
C SER A 96 0.63 6.03 -0.14
N LEU A 97 0.07 5.05 0.57
CA LEU A 97 -0.36 5.20 1.96
C LEU A 97 0.82 5.51 2.89
N THR A 98 1.93 4.80 2.70
CA THR A 98 3.18 5.02 3.46
C THR A 98 3.73 6.41 3.20
N TRP A 99 3.76 6.85 1.95
CA TRP A 99 4.25 8.18 1.57
C TRP A 99 3.38 9.29 2.19
N LEU A 100 2.05 9.15 2.17
CA LEU A 100 1.12 10.08 2.81
C LEU A 100 1.40 10.24 4.30
N GLN A 101 1.57 9.12 4.99
CA GLN A 101 1.86 9.12 6.41
C GLN A 101 3.25 9.65 6.72
N ASN A 102 4.23 9.41 5.84
CA ASN A 102 5.59 9.88 6.04
C ASN A 102 5.67 11.41 6.07
N GLY A 103 4.92 12.11 5.21
CA GLY A 103 4.86 13.57 5.25
C GLY A 103 4.44 14.11 6.62
N ALA A 104 3.37 13.55 7.20
CA ALA A 104 2.90 13.91 8.54
C ALA A 104 3.89 13.49 9.64
N PHE A 105 4.51 12.32 9.50
CA PHE A 105 5.52 11.82 10.44
C PHE A 105 6.76 12.72 10.48
N GLN A 106 7.27 13.18 9.33
CA GLN A 106 8.41 14.09 9.29
C GLN A 106 8.07 15.44 9.93
N LYS A 107 6.86 15.96 9.71
CA LYS A 107 6.38 17.16 10.39
C LYS A 107 6.28 16.96 11.90
N PHE A 108 5.79 15.81 12.35
CA PHE A 108 5.79 15.46 13.77
C PHE A 108 7.21 15.42 14.36
N LYS A 109 8.20 14.85 13.65
CA LYS A 109 9.59 14.82 14.13
C LYS A 109 10.21 16.21 14.24
N ALA A 110 9.84 17.13 13.35
CA ALA A 110 10.39 18.48 13.31
C ALA A 110 9.71 19.43 14.31
N GLU A 111 8.39 19.34 14.44
CA GLU A 111 7.56 20.37 15.11
C GLU A 111 6.71 19.82 16.28
N GLY A 112 6.72 18.50 16.50
CA GLY A 112 6.01 17.84 17.58
C GLY A 112 4.55 17.48 17.26
N ALA A 113 3.78 17.08 18.28
CA ALA A 113 2.43 16.55 18.09
C ALA A 113 1.37 17.60 17.69
N ALA A 114 1.58 18.87 18.04
CA ALA A 114 0.59 19.93 17.84
C ALA A 114 0.25 20.19 16.37
N VAL A 115 1.15 19.85 15.44
CA VAL A 115 0.97 20.11 14.00
C VAL A 115 0.15 19.04 13.27
N LEU A 116 -0.01 17.85 13.88
CA LEU A 116 -0.62 16.69 13.23
C LEU A 116 -2.10 16.90 12.82
N PRO A 117 -2.97 17.50 13.66
CA PRO A 117 -4.37 17.68 13.28
C PRO A 117 -4.56 18.59 12.05
N GLY A 118 -3.69 19.59 11.90
CA GLY A 118 -3.72 20.57 10.81
C GLY A 118 -2.91 20.19 9.58
N TYR A 119 -2.21 19.05 9.60
CA TYR A 119 -1.41 18.62 8.45
C TYR A 119 -2.28 18.36 7.21
N VAL A 120 -1.93 19.02 6.11
CA VAL A 120 -2.60 18.86 4.81
C VAL A 120 -1.90 17.75 4.03
N TYR A 121 -2.64 16.70 3.74
CA TYR A 121 -2.15 15.52 3.03
C TYR A 121 -2.21 15.73 1.51
N ASP A 122 -1.08 15.51 0.83
CA ASP A 122 -0.96 15.63 -0.62
C ASP A 122 -1.27 14.28 -1.30
N PHE A 123 -2.56 14.03 -1.52
CA PHE A 123 -3.04 12.80 -2.16
C PHE A 123 -2.56 12.64 -3.61
N GLN A 124 -2.41 13.74 -4.35
CA GLN A 124 -1.98 13.67 -5.75
C GLN A 124 -0.54 13.16 -5.84
N LYS A 125 0.39 13.75 -5.08
CA LYS A 125 1.77 13.26 -5.05
C LYS A 125 1.85 11.84 -4.55
N ALA A 126 1.08 11.48 -3.53
CA ALA A 126 1.05 10.11 -3.02
C ALA A 126 0.67 9.08 -4.08
N ILE A 127 -0.36 9.38 -4.88
CA ILE A 127 -0.78 8.52 -6.00
C ILE A 127 0.34 8.43 -7.03
N VAL A 128 0.94 9.56 -7.43
CA VAL A 128 2.06 9.57 -8.39
C VAL A 128 3.21 8.69 -7.90
N TYR A 129 3.65 8.84 -6.64
CA TYR A 129 4.73 8.02 -6.10
C TYR A 129 4.35 6.54 -5.98
N GLY A 130 3.09 6.22 -5.64
CA GLY A 130 2.62 4.83 -5.62
C GLY A 130 2.61 4.20 -7.00
N VAL A 131 2.11 4.92 -8.01
CA VAL A 131 2.11 4.47 -9.40
C VAL A 131 3.54 4.24 -9.90
N LEU A 132 4.45 5.19 -9.65
CA LEU A 132 5.86 5.03 -10.01
C LEU A 132 6.50 3.81 -9.33
N GLY A 133 6.21 3.59 -8.04
CA GLY A 133 6.67 2.40 -7.32
C GLY A 133 6.15 1.10 -7.93
N ALA A 134 4.86 1.07 -8.29
CA ALA A 134 4.23 -0.08 -8.92
C ALA A 134 4.78 -0.39 -10.32
N ILE A 135 5.02 0.64 -11.14
CA ILE A 135 5.68 0.50 -12.44
C ILE A 135 7.09 -0.06 -12.22
N GLY A 136 7.85 0.49 -11.27
CA GLY A 136 9.20 0.01 -10.95
C GLY A 136 9.25 -1.47 -10.61
N ILE A 137 8.33 -1.96 -9.76
CA ILE A 137 8.23 -3.38 -9.43
C ILE A 137 7.81 -4.22 -10.64
N THR A 138 6.81 -3.76 -11.39
CA THR A 138 6.33 -4.50 -12.58
C THR A 138 7.47 -4.71 -13.57
N VAL A 139 8.23 -3.64 -13.86
CA VAL A 139 9.41 -3.70 -14.74
C VAL A 139 10.48 -4.62 -14.16
N ALA A 140 10.82 -4.48 -12.87
CA ALA A 140 11.85 -5.30 -12.24
C ALA A 140 11.50 -6.81 -12.28
N VAL A 141 10.25 -7.16 -11.97
CA VAL A 141 9.78 -8.55 -12.02
C VAL A 141 9.75 -9.07 -13.46
N THR A 142 9.29 -8.27 -14.42
CA THR A 142 9.26 -8.65 -15.84
C THR A 142 10.67 -8.91 -16.36
N VAL A 143 11.60 -7.99 -16.10
CA VAL A 143 13.01 -8.14 -16.49
C VAL A 143 13.62 -9.38 -15.85
N PHE A 144 13.39 -9.59 -14.56
CA PHE A 144 13.89 -10.77 -13.84
C PHE A 144 13.37 -12.09 -14.45
N ILE A 145 12.07 -12.18 -14.76
CA ILE A 145 11.49 -13.36 -15.41
C ILE A 145 12.08 -13.57 -16.80
N SER A 146 12.25 -12.50 -17.59
CA SER A 146 12.88 -12.59 -18.91
C SER A 146 14.31 -13.11 -18.85
N PHE A 147 15.09 -12.72 -17.83
CA PHE A 147 16.44 -13.24 -17.60
C PHE A 147 16.47 -14.73 -17.21
N LEU A 148 15.43 -15.25 -16.57
CA LEU A 148 15.36 -16.67 -16.20
C LEU A 148 14.96 -17.58 -17.38
N ASN A 149 14.29 -17.02 -18.38
CA ASN A 149 13.74 -17.76 -19.52
C ASN A 149 14.59 -17.66 -20.81
N GLY A 150 15.66 -16.86 -20.80
CA GLY A 150 16.60 -16.69 -21.93
C GLY A 150 17.95 -17.34 -21.65
#